data_AF-A0A9E5WCC4-F1
#
_entry.id   AF-A0A9E5WCC4-F1
#
_cell.length_a   1.000
_cell.length_b   1.000
_cell.length_c   1.000
_cell.angle_alpha   90.00
_cell.angle_beta   90.00
_cell.angle_gamma   90.00
#
_symmetry.space_group_name_H-M   'P 1'
#
loop_
_entity.id
_entity.type
_entity.pdbx_description
1 polymer ?
#
loop_
_entity_poly.entity_id
_entity_poly.type
_entity_poly.pdbx_seq_one_letter_code
_entity_poly.pdbx_strand_id
1 'polypeptide(L)'
;MDITGLGSIADFAGGLLDRFFPKKMTEAEKKELQSKLATAIEERDVQRDSLKTEIMKAELSQGDNYTKRARPTVVYMGLLFIFLVHVIFPMIAFFKNAAMPTLSLPPEFWYTWGGVCSVWMIGRTMERTGAASNIIQAITGSKK
;
A
#
# COMPACT_ATOMS: atom_id res chain seq x y z
N MET A 1 14.35 36.29 -29.02
CA MET A 1 13.37 35.33 -28.48
C MET A 1 14.15 34.15 -27.92
N ASP A 2 14.07 34.02 -26.60
CA ASP A 2 14.32 32.86 -25.72
C ASP A 2 15.44 31.85 -26.04
N ILE A 3 16.58 32.07 -25.38
CA ILE A 3 17.58 31.05 -25.03
C ILE A 3 17.95 31.10 -23.52
N THR A 4 17.23 31.91 -22.74
CA THR A 4 17.51 32.22 -21.32
C THR A 4 17.12 31.09 -20.36
N GLY A 5 16.28 30.14 -20.79
CA GLY A 5 15.82 29.03 -19.95
C GLY A 5 16.77 27.81 -19.91
N LEU A 6 17.44 27.49 -21.03
CA LEU A 6 18.32 26.32 -21.10
C LEU A 6 19.68 26.58 -20.42
N GLY A 7 20.21 27.80 -20.50
CA GLY A 7 21.43 28.20 -19.80
C GLY A 7 21.26 28.18 -18.27
N SER A 8 20.14 28.68 -17.76
CA SER A 8 19.87 28.71 -16.32
C SER A 8 19.70 27.32 -15.70
N ILE A 9 19.14 26.35 -16.44
CA ILE A 9 19.00 24.97 -15.99
C ILE A 9 20.35 24.24 -16.06
N ALA A 10 21.15 24.50 -17.11
CA ALA A 10 22.49 23.94 -17.23
C ALA A 10 23.45 24.46 -16.15
N ASP A 11 23.41 25.75 -15.83
CA ASP A 11 24.23 26.37 -14.78
C ASP A 11 23.80 25.91 -13.38
N PHE A 12 22.49 25.73 -13.16
CA PHE A 12 21.98 25.18 -11.90
C PHE A 12 22.33 23.70 -11.73
N ALA A 13 22.20 22.90 -12.80
CA ALA A 13 22.62 21.50 -12.80
C ALA A 13 24.14 21.40 -12.62
N GLY A 14 24.93 22.25 -13.27
CA GLY A 14 26.38 22.34 -13.12
C GLY A 14 26.80 22.73 -11.69
N GLY A 15 26.13 23.69 -11.07
CA GLY A 15 26.37 24.09 -9.68
C GLY A 15 25.98 23.03 -8.66
N LEU A 16 24.92 22.24 -8.93
CA LEU A 16 24.57 21.07 -8.13
C LEU A 16 25.56 19.92 -8.33
N LEU A 17 26.01 19.69 -9.57
CA LEU A 17 26.98 18.66 -9.90
C LEU A 17 28.35 18.96 -9.28
N ASP A 18 28.83 20.21 -9.36
CA ASP A 18 30.11 20.63 -8.77
C ASP A 18 30.06 20.64 -7.23
N ARG A 19 28.89 20.86 -6.62
CA ARG A 19 28.70 20.82 -5.16
C ARG A 19 28.66 19.40 -4.61
N PHE A 20 28.16 18.43 -5.38
CA PHE A 20 28.14 17.01 -4.99
C PHE A 20 29.34 16.21 -5.53
N PHE A 21 29.96 16.65 -6.62
CA PHE A 21 31.10 16.02 -7.28
C PHE A 21 32.15 17.07 -7.71
N PRO A 22 32.97 17.60 -6.79
CA PRO A 22 34.08 18.46 -7.16
C PRO A 22 35.04 17.72 -8.11
N LYS A 23 35.51 18.39 -9.17
CA LYS A 23 36.39 17.89 -10.26
C LYS A 23 37.73 17.24 -9.84
N LYS A 24 37.99 17.03 -8.55
CA LYS A 24 39.18 16.38 -7.99
C LYS A 24 38.86 15.19 -7.08
N MET A 25 37.82 14.41 -7.37
CA MET A 25 37.63 13.11 -6.70
C MET A 25 38.25 11.97 -7.49
N THR A 26 39.25 11.35 -6.87
CA THR A 26 39.79 10.04 -7.22
C THR A 26 38.65 9.01 -7.25
N GLU A 27 38.62 8.06 -8.19
CA GLU A 27 37.54 7.05 -8.30
C GLU A 27 37.29 6.26 -6.99
N ALA A 28 38.30 6.18 -6.14
CA ALA A 28 38.22 5.58 -4.80
C ALA A 28 37.31 6.37 -3.84
N GLU A 29 37.36 7.71 -3.83
CA GLU A 29 36.57 8.55 -2.93
C GLU A 29 35.09 8.58 -3.33
N LYS A 30 34.79 8.47 -4.64
CA LYS A 30 33.40 8.33 -5.13
C LYS A 30 32.77 7.02 -4.66
N LYS A 31 33.54 5.91 -4.66
CA LYS A 31 33.07 4.62 -4.12
C LYS A 31 32.88 4.66 -2.61
N GLU A 32 33.76 5.34 -1.88
CA GLU A 32 33.62 5.49 -0.43
C GLU A 32 32.41 6.36 -0.06
N LEU A 33 32.15 7.44 -0.80
CA LEU A 33 30.94 8.25 -0.63
C LEU A 33 29.67 7.49 -0.99
N GLN A 34 29.66 6.73 -2.08
CA GLN A 34 28.52 5.86 -2.42
C GLN A 34 28.26 4.81 -1.32
N SER A 35 29.32 4.22 -0.77
CA SER A 35 29.21 3.29 0.37
C SER A 35 28.63 3.97 1.61
N LYS A 36 29.19 5.11 2.04
CA LYS A 36 28.70 5.87 3.19
C LYS A 36 27.25 6.34 3.02
N LEU A 37 26.87 6.75 1.81
CA LEU A 37 25.52 7.21 1.51
C LEU A 37 24.53 6.03 1.48
N ALA A 38 24.95 4.86 0.98
CA ALA A 38 24.16 3.63 1.07
C ALA A 38 23.94 3.20 2.52
N THR A 39 24.99 3.20 3.36
CA THR A 39 24.87 2.90 4.80
C THR A 39 23.96 3.90 5.52
N ALA A 40 24.09 5.19 5.22
CA ALA A 40 23.24 6.22 5.82
C ALA A 40 21.76 6.07 5.41
N ILE A 41 21.47 5.62 4.18
CA ILE A 41 20.10 5.30 3.73
C ILE A 41 19.57 4.06 4.47
N GLU A 42 20.39 3.01 4.58
CA GLU A 42 20.01 1.78 5.28
C GLU A 42 19.68 2.03 6.76
N GLU A 43 20.51 2.81 7.46
CA GLU A 43 20.24 3.22 8.85
C GLU A 43 18.92 4.01 8.96
N ARG A 44 18.64 4.89 7.99
CA ARG A 44 17.40 5.67 7.92
C ARG A 44 16.18 4.78 7.72
N ASP A 45 16.29 3.74 6.90
CA ASP A 45 15.22 2.81 6.60
C ASP A 45 14.95 1.88 7.78
N VAL A 46 16.00 1.39 8.46
CA VAL A 46 15.89 0.63 9.71
C VAL A 46 15.21 1.45 10.81
N GLN A 47 15.56 2.73 10.96
CA GLN A 47 14.88 3.63 11.90
C GLN A 47 13.42 3.87 11.53
N ARG A 48 13.11 4.02 10.24
CA ARG A 48 11.72 4.19 9.79
C ARG A 48 10.88 2.95 10.04
N ASP A 49 11.42 1.77 9.80
CA ASP A 49 10.68 0.51 9.92
C ASP A 49 10.53 0.07 11.38
N SER A 50 11.51 0.37 12.24
CA SER A 50 11.36 0.21 13.69
C SER A 50 10.26 1.11 14.25
N LEU A 51 10.22 2.39 13.89
CA LEU A 51 9.17 3.32 14.32
C LEU A 51 7.77 2.89 13.86
N LYS A 52 7.61 2.44 12.60
CA LYS A 52 6.34 1.88 12.11
C LYS A 52 5.92 0.64 12.90
N THR A 53 6.87 -0.20 13.25
CA THR A 53 6.63 -1.42 14.04
C THR A 53 6.17 -1.07 15.45
N GLU A 54 6.76 -0.05 16.09
CA GLU A 54 6.36 0.41 17.42
C GLU A 54 4.96 1.04 17.40
N ILE A 55 4.65 1.87 16.41
CA ILE A 55 3.30 2.43 16.21
C ILE A 55 2.29 1.29 16.03
N MET A 56 2.59 0.32 15.17
CA MET A 56 1.72 -0.83 14.95
C MET A 56 1.54 -1.67 16.21
N LYS A 57 2.59 -1.87 17.01
CA LYS A 57 2.50 -2.57 18.31
C LYS A 57 1.64 -1.79 19.31
N ALA A 58 1.71 -0.46 19.32
CA ALA A 58 0.87 0.39 20.15
C ALA A 58 -0.60 0.39 19.69
N GLU A 59 -0.88 0.41 18.39
CA GLU A 59 -2.22 0.24 17.85
C GLU A 59 -2.78 -1.17 18.12
N LEU A 60 -1.91 -2.19 18.06
CA LEU A 60 -2.27 -3.57 18.38
C LEU A 60 -2.44 -3.82 19.88
N SER A 61 -1.90 -2.99 20.77
CA SER A 61 -2.15 -3.08 22.22
C SER A 61 -3.42 -2.33 22.64
N GLN A 62 -3.93 -1.42 21.80
CA GLN A 62 -5.22 -0.76 22.01
C GLN A 62 -6.34 -1.82 22.03
N GLY A 63 -7.07 -1.94 23.14
CA GLY A 63 -7.94 -3.09 23.45
C GLY A 63 -9.23 -3.23 22.63
N ASP A 64 -9.46 -2.40 21.60
CA ASP A 64 -10.67 -2.48 20.79
C ASP A 64 -10.57 -3.56 19.70
N ASN A 65 -11.24 -4.68 19.91
CA ASN A 65 -11.35 -5.77 18.94
C ASN A 65 -12.15 -5.36 17.68
N TYR A 66 -12.96 -4.30 17.76
CA TYR A 66 -13.82 -3.85 16.67
C TYR A 66 -13.05 -3.00 15.66
N THR A 67 -12.24 -2.02 16.08
CA THR A 67 -11.40 -1.23 15.14
C THR A 67 -10.32 -2.07 14.46
N LYS A 68 -9.73 -3.06 15.12
CA LYS A 68 -8.73 -3.97 14.50
C LYS A 68 -9.30 -4.85 13.39
N ARG A 69 -10.62 -5.08 13.38
CA ARG A 69 -11.33 -5.93 12.41
C ARG A 69 -12.36 -5.18 11.57
N ALA A 70 -12.35 -3.85 11.62
CA ALA A 70 -13.29 -3.01 10.88
C ALA A 70 -13.20 -3.18 9.36
N ARG A 71 -12.02 -3.54 8.81
CA ARG A 71 -11.83 -3.73 7.37
C ARG A 71 -12.53 -5.01 6.87
N PRO A 72 -12.33 -6.19 7.50
CA PRO A 72 -13.12 -7.39 7.18
C PRO A 72 -14.62 -7.30 7.43
N THR A 73 -15.08 -6.53 8.44
CA THR A 73 -16.51 -6.49 8.80
C THR A 73 -17.38 -5.91 7.70
N VAL A 74 -16.90 -4.95 6.92
CA VAL A 74 -17.68 -4.38 5.79
C VAL A 74 -17.92 -5.43 4.70
N VAL A 75 -16.92 -6.28 4.43
CA VAL A 75 -17.05 -7.38 3.48
C VAL A 75 -18.09 -8.40 3.97
N TYR A 76 -18.00 -8.80 5.23
CA TYR A 76 -18.94 -9.75 5.83
C TYR A 76 -20.38 -9.22 5.89
N MET A 77 -20.56 -7.95 6.24
CA MET A 77 -21.88 -7.32 6.26
C MET A 77 -22.47 -7.21 4.85
N GLY A 78 -21.67 -6.86 3.84
CA GLY A 78 -22.14 -6.85 2.45
C GLY A 78 -22.56 -8.23 1.96
N LEU A 79 -21.80 -9.28 2.29
CA LEU A 79 -22.19 -10.67 2.00
C LEU A 79 -23.49 -11.07 2.71
N LEU A 80 -23.67 -10.65 3.96
CA LEU A 80 -24.90 -10.89 4.73
C LEU A 80 -26.11 -10.24 4.05
N PHE A 81 -25.99 -9.00 3.58
CA PHE A 81 -27.08 -8.32 2.84
C PHE A 81 -27.39 -8.99 1.51
N ILE A 82 -26.37 -9.40 0.74
CA ILE A 82 -26.57 -10.15 -0.50
C ILE A 82 -27.29 -11.47 -0.20
N PHE A 83 -26.85 -12.21 0.82
CA PHE A 83 -27.46 -13.48 1.23
C PHE A 83 -28.91 -13.31 1.69
N LEU A 84 -29.19 -12.29 2.50
CA LEU A 84 -30.54 -12.03 2.99
C LEU A 84 -31.49 -11.69 1.83
N VAL A 85 -31.05 -10.83 0.92
CA VAL A 85 -31.88 -10.34 -0.19
C VAL A 85 -32.06 -11.38 -1.30
N HIS A 86 -31.01 -12.11 -1.69
CA HIS A 86 -31.04 -13.01 -2.83
C HIS A 86 -31.30 -14.48 -2.46
N VAL A 87 -31.19 -14.84 -1.18
CA VAL A 87 -31.40 -16.22 -0.71
C VAL A 87 -32.55 -16.30 0.28
N ILE A 88 -32.50 -15.56 1.40
CA ILE A 88 -33.51 -15.68 2.47
C ILE A 88 -34.89 -15.19 2.01
N PHE A 89 -35.00 -13.99 1.42
CA PHE A 89 -36.30 -13.48 1.00
C PHE A 89 -36.97 -14.32 -0.09
N PRO A 90 -36.28 -14.76 -1.16
CA PRO A 90 -36.86 -15.67 -2.15
C PRO A 90 -37.26 -17.02 -1.54
N MET A 91 -36.45 -17.55 -0.62
CA MET A 91 -36.75 -18.81 0.07
C MET A 91 -38.01 -18.71 0.93
N ILE A 92 -38.17 -17.62 1.70
CA ILE A 92 -39.39 -17.37 2.49
C ILE A 92 -40.61 -17.18 1.57
N ALA A 93 -40.47 -16.46 0.45
CA ALA A 93 -41.55 -16.27 -0.51
C ALA A 93 -41.99 -17.60 -1.13
N PHE A 94 -41.04 -18.48 -1.46
CA PHE A 94 -41.28 -19.83 -1.96
C PHE A 94 -42.05 -20.68 -0.92
N PHE A 95 -41.60 -20.73 0.33
CA PHE A 95 -42.28 -21.50 1.38
C PHE A 95 -43.67 -20.95 1.74
N LYS A 96 -43.90 -19.65 1.58
CA LYS A 96 -45.19 -19.01 1.89
C LYS A 96 -46.16 -18.94 0.69
N ASN A 97 -45.80 -19.47 -0.48
CA ASN A 97 -46.55 -19.27 -1.74
C ASN A 97 -46.94 -17.80 -1.98
N ALA A 98 -46.06 -16.88 -1.58
CA ALA A 98 -46.27 -15.46 -1.74
C ALA A 98 -45.61 -14.98 -3.04
N ALA A 99 -46.09 -13.85 -3.58
CA ALA A 99 -45.42 -13.20 -4.70
C ALA A 99 -43.95 -12.91 -4.34
N MET A 100 -43.02 -13.25 -5.24
CA MET A 100 -41.59 -13.04 -5.01
C MET A 100 -41.34 -11.53 -4.83
N PRO A 101 -40.77 -11.10 -3.69
CA PRO A 101 -40.39 -9.70 -3.54
C PRO A 101 -39.25 -9.41 -4.50
N THR A 102 -39.46 -8.48 -5.43
CA THR A 102 -38.41 -7.96 -6.33
C THR A 102 -37.53 -6.99 -5.55
N LEU A 103 -36.84 -7.47 -4.52
CA LEU A 103 -35.80 -6.72 -3.83
C LEU A 103 -34.50 -6.95 -4.59
N SER A 104 -34.22 -6.09 -5.57
CA SER A 104 -32.89 -6.01 -6.17
C SER A 104 -32.07 -4.98 -5.39
N LEU A 105 -30.80 -5.30 -5.16
CA LEU A 105 -29.87 -4.32 -4.60
C LEU A 105 -29.57 -3.26 -5.68
N PRO A 106 -29.57 -1.97 -5.31
CA PRO A 106 -29.31 -0.89 -6.25
C PRO A 106 -27.89 -1.04 -6.86
N PRO A 107 -27.68 -0.68 -8.14
CA PRO A 107 -26.37 -0.75 -8.79
C PRO A 107 -25.23 -0.10 -7.98
N GLU A 108 -25.54 0.99 -7.29
CA GLU A 108 -24.63 1.73 -6.42
C GLU A 108 -24.04 0.85 -5.31
N PHE A 109 -24.81 -0.09 -4.77
CA PHE A 109 -24.33 -1.05 -3.77
C PHE A 109 -23.23 -1.95 -4.36
N TRP A 110 -23.41 -2.42 -5.59
CA TRP A 110 -22.44 -3.31 -6.24
C TRP A 110 -21.12 -2.62 -6.54
N TYR A 111 -21.18 -1.36 -7.00
CA TYR A 111 -19.97 -0.56 -7.25
C TYR A 111 -19.23 -0.22 -5.97
N THR A 112 -19.96 0.22 -4.93
CA THR A 112 -19.35 0.63 -3.65
C THR A 112 -18.80 -0.58 -2.90
N TRP A 113 -19.57 -1.66 -2.77
CA TRP A 113 -19.12 -2.88 -2.10
C TRP A 113 -17.98 -3.57 -2.89
N GLY A 114 -18.11 -3.69 -4.21
CA GLY A 114 -17.04 -4.25 -5.05
C GLY A 114 -15.75 -3.43 -4.99
N GLY A 115 -15.87 -2.09 -4.94
CA GLY A 115 -14.74 -1.18 -4.76
C GLY A 115 -14.06 -1.33 -3.41
N VAL A 116 -14.83 -1.39 -2.31
CA VAL A 116 -14.26 -1.61 -0.97
C VAL A 116 -13.59 -2.99 -0.86
N CYS A 117 -14.22 -4.03 -1.40
CA CYS A 117 -13.66 -5.38 -1.44
C CYS A 117 -12.35 -5.45 -2.22
N SER A 118 -12.26 -4.79 -3.38
CA SER A 118 -11.05 -4.81 -4.21
C SER A 118 -9.88 -4.08 -3.54
N VAL A 119 -10.13 -2.91 -2.95
CA VAL A 119 -9.12 -2.16 -2.17
C VAL A 119 -8.64 -2.98 -0.99
N TRP A 120 -9.54 -3.65 -0.27
CA TRP A 120 -9.17 -4.52 0.84
C TRP A 120 -8.35 -5.73 0.38
N MET A 121 -8.73 -6.40 -0.70
CA MET A 121 -7.99 -7.55 -1.24
C MET A 121 -6.60 -7.14 -1.73
N ILE A 122 -6.46 -6.00 -2.39
CA ILE A 122 -5.17 -5.46 -2.82
C ILE A 122 -4.32 -5.11 -1.59
N GLY A 123 -4.87 -4.37 -0.63
CA GLY A 123 -4.17 -4.03 0.61
C GLY A 123 -3.71 -5.27 1.37
N ARG A 124 -4.56 -6.29 1.49
CA ARG A 124 -4.22 -7.55 2.15
C ARG A 124 -3.18 -8.36 1.38
N THR A 125 -3.21 -8.29 0.05
CA THR A 125 -2.19 -8.91 -0.81
C THR A 125 -0.85 -8.20 -0.62
N MET A 126 -0.83 -6.86 -0.58
CA MET A 126 0.40 -6.10 -0.34
C MET A 126 0.95 -6.29 1.08
N GLU A 127 0.10 -6.39 2.10
CA GLU A 127 0.52 -6.73 3.46
C GLU A 127 1.20 -8.10 3.53
N ARG A 128 0.71 -9.10 2.78
CA ARG A 128 1.31 -10.44 2.75
C ARG A 128 2.57 -10.51 1.87
N THR A 129 2.56 -9.82 0.73
CA THR A 129 3.68 -9.82 -0.23
C THR A 129 4.82 -8.89 0.20
N GLY A 130 4.54 -7.84 0.98
CA GLY A 130 5.56 -6.95 1.55
C GLY A 130 6.50 -7.64 2.56
N ALA A 131 6.09 -8.77 3.13
CA ALA A 131 6.92 -9.57 4.02
C ALA A 131 7.87 -10.54 3.28
N ALA A 132 7.60 -10.87 2.01
CA ALA A 132 8.40 -11.79 1.22
C ALA A 132 8.11 -11.62 -0.27
N SER A 133 8.50 -10.49 -0.85
CA SER A 133 8.51 -10.39 -2.31
C SER A 133 9.65 -11.27 -2.79
N ASN A 134 9.32 -12.44 -3.37
CA ASN A 134 10.29 -13.33 -4.01
C ASN A 134 11.15 -12.59 -5.04
N ILE A 135 10.62 -11.50 -5.62
CA ILE A 135 11.33 -10.62 -6.55
C ILE A 135 12.36 -9.77 -5.81
N ILE A 136 12.00 -9.19 -4.66
CA ILE A 136 12.96 -8.44 -3.84
C ILE A 136 14.03 -9.39 -3.29
N GLN A 137 13.68 -10.57 -2.78
CA GLN A 137 14.67 -11.58 -2.35
C GLN A 137 15.56 -12.09 -3.49
N ALA A 138 15.04 -12.19 -4.72
CA ALA A 138 15.82 -12.53 -5.89
C ALA A 138 16.78 -11.41 -6.32
N ILE A 139 16.40 -10.15 -6.16
CA ILE A 139 17.22 -8.98 -6.51
C ILE A 139 18.26 -8.66 -5.42
N THR A 140 17.89 -8.77 -4.13
CA THR A 140 18.79 -8.44 -3.02
C THR A 140 19.68 -9.60 -2.59
N GLY A 141 19.45 -10.81 -3.12
CA GLY A 141 20.18 -12.01 -2.78
C GLY A 141 19.80 -12.55 -1.40
N SER A 142 19.51 -13.85 -1.34
CA SER A 142 19.40 -14.57 -0.07
C SER A 142 20.79 -14.63 0.58
N LYS A 143 21.03 -13.84 1.63
CA LYS A 143 22.18 -14.06 2.51
C LYS A 143 21.97 -15.41 3.20
N LYS A 144 22.72 -16.42 2.74
CA LYS A 144 23.13 -17.53 3.61
C LYS A 144 24.07 -17.00 4.68
#